data_AF-A0A8T4W2B2-F1
#
_entry.id   AF-A0A8T4W2B2-F1
#
_cell.length_a   1.000
_cell.length_b   1.000
_cell.length_c   1.000
_cell.angle_alpha   90.00
_cell.angle_beta   90.00
_cell.angle_gamma   90.00
#
_symmetry.space_group_name_H-M   'P 1'
#
loop_
_entity.id
_entity.type
_entity.pdbx_description
1 polymer ?
#
loop_
_entity_poly.entity_id
_entity_poly.type
_entity_poly.pdbx_seq_one_letter_code
_entity_poly.pdbx_strand_id
1 'polypeptide(L)'
;DPDLMFIDTGIELPETLDNVRRVAQKHELTLNKREARSGYWKNVDYFGPSARDYRWCCKTCKLGPTSLLIEENYDDGVLSFIGQRRYESHQRMNQGSTWDNPWVPGQVSASPIQDWTALHVWLYLFSKDADWNEWYEKGFERIGCWVCPASDLAELDKLKEEFQEYERFEEVLEGYAKMKGLSERWIELGLWRWLDIPENMEELLEEDPEVVEYLQVEKSIEDMLEHERTRNLLNALCDVEDTLFEELDRDEIVRLHKKALNCVECGVCVGRCERDALFFEDGIKIDPDKCVHCGKCLGKCPVVHFNSRVLFRQLDE
;
A
#
# COMPACT_ATOMS: atom_id res chain seq x y z
N ASP A 1 28.69 3.11 8.19
CA ASP A 1 27.75 4.03 7.49
C ASP A 1 26.32 3.54 7.68
N PRO A 2 25.29 4.38 7.49
CA PRO A 2 23.91 3.91 7.49
C PRO A 2 23.66 2.99 6.30
N ASP A 3 22.81 1.98 6.49
CA ASP A 3 22.33 1.15 5.39
C ASP A 3 21.38 1.94 4.49
N LEU A 4 21.40 1.64 3.19
CA LEU A 4 20.43 2.16 2.23
C LEU A 4 19.25 1.20 2.13
N MET A 5 18.09 1.63 2.61
CA MET A 5 16.84 0.87 2.48
C MET A 5 16.09 1.25 1.20
N PHE A 6 15.70 0.26 0.40
CA PHE A 6 14.83 0.47 -0.76
C PHE A 6 13.72 -0.59 -0.83
N ILE A 7 12.48 -0.12 -1.01
CA ILE A 7 11.33 -0.98 -1.22
C ILE A 7 10.91 -0.90 -2.67
N ASP A 8 11.12 -1.99 -3.39
CA ASP A 8 10.69 -2.15 -4.76
C ASP A 8 9.22 -2.54 -4.78
N THR A 9 8.38 -1.60 -5.21
CA THR A 9 6.93 -1.79 -5.25
C THR A 9 6.48 -2.69 -6.42
N GLY A 10 7.39 -3.02 -7.35
CA GLY A 10 7.09 -3.72 -8.59
C GLY A 10 6.41 -2.85 -9.65
N ILE A 11 6.27 -1.55 -9.37
CA ILE A 11 5.70 -0.51 -10.24
C ILE A 11 6.57 0.75 -10.21
N GLU A 12 7.88 0.57 -10.01
CA GLU A 12 8.89 1.62 -10.16
C GLU A 12 9.32 1.73 -11.62
N LEU A 13 9.76 2.93 -12.04
CA LEU A 13 10.40 3.10 -13.34
C LEU A 13 11.76 2.39 -13.36
N PRO A 14 12.19 1.78 -14.49
CA PRO A 14 13.50 1.14 -14.61
C PRO A 14 14.66 2.07 -14.21
N GLU A 15 14.58 3.35 -14.57
CA GLU A 15 15.55 4.40 -14.27
C GLU A 15 15.60 4.69 -12.76
N THR A 16 14.49 4.52 -12.03
CA THR A 16 14.47 4.60 -10.57
C THR A 16 15.28 3.46 -9.96
N LEU A 17 15.09 2.23 -10.46
CA LEU A 17 15.83 1.06 -9.98
C LEU A 17 17.32 1.18 -10.29
N ASP A 18 17.67 1.70 -11.47
CA ASP A 18 19.06 1.98 -11.84
C ASP A 18 19.68 3.05 -10.94
N ASN A 19 19.00 4.18 -10.74
CA ASN A 19 19.48 5.27 -9.89
C ASN A 19 19.77 4.80 -8.46
N VAL A 20 18.91 3.96 -7.88
CA VAL A 20 19.14 3.36 -6.54
C VAL A 20 20.42 2.53 -6.52
N ARG A 21 20.64 1.68 -7.53
CA ARG A 21 21.86 0.87 -7.64
C ARG A 21 23.11 1.74 -7.78
N ARG A 22 23.07 2.77 -8.66
CA ARG A 22 24.18 3.70 -8.86
C ARG A 22 24.54 4.45 -7.58
N VAL A 23 23.55 4.95 -6.86
CA VAL A 23 23.75 5.65 -5.57
C VAL A 23 24.37 4.72 -4.52
N ALA A 24 23.85 3.48 -4.39
CA ALA A 24 24.40 2.50 -3.46
C ALA A 24 25.87 2.20 -3.76
N GLN A 25 26.22 2.00 -5.04
CA GLN A 25 27.59 1.71 -5.47
C GLN A 25 28.53 2.91 -5.30
N LYS A 26 28.11 4.11 -5.74
CA LYS A 26 28.90 5.35 -5.67
C LYS A 26 29.30 5.70 -4.24
N HIS A 27 28.45 5.37 -3.28
CA HIS A 27 28.66 5.66 -1.86
C HIS A 27 29.05 4.44 -1.03
N GLU A 28 29.31 3.29 -1.66
CA GLU A 28 29.71 2.04 -1.00
C GLU A 28 28.76 1.63 0.14
N LEU A 29 27.45 1.85 -0.04
CA LEU A 29 26.42 1.58 0.96
C LEU A 29 25.87 0.16 0.82
N THR A 30 25.61 -0.48 1.96
CA THR A 30 24.84 -1.73 2.01
C THR A 30 23.40 -1.46 1.56
N LEU A 31 22.99 -2.04 0.44
CA LEU A 31 21.63 -1.91 -0.08
C LEU A 31 20.72 -3.02 0.45
N ASN A 32 19.88 -2.69 1.42
CA ASN A 32 18.80 -3.53 1.92
C ASN A 32 17.56 -3.30 1.05
N LYS A 33 17.44 -4.12 0.00
CA LYS A 33 16.32 -4.08 -0.96
C LYS A 33 15.28 -5.15 -0.63
N ARG A 34 14.00 -4.79 -0.65
CA ARG A 34 12.89 -5.76 -0.62
C ARG A 34 11.86 -5.49 -1.70
N GLU A 35 11.40 -6.55 -2.36
CA GLU A 35 10.26 -6.50 -3.28
C GLU A 35 8.94 -6.83 -2.58
N ALA A 36 7.85 -6.22 -3.05
CA ALA A 36 6.51 -6.54 -2.57
C ALA A 36 6.08 -7.97 -2.92
N ARG A 37 5.99 -8.86 -1.91
CA ARG A 37 5.53 -10.26 -2.06
C ARG A 37 4.16 -10.36 -2.77
N SER A 38 3.27 -9.44 -2.40
CA SER A 38 1.95 -9.24 -2.98
C SER A 38 1.91 -7.89 -3.69
N GLY A 39 2.68 -7.79 -4.77
CA GLY A 39 2.79 -6.57 -5.60
C GLY A 39 1.47 -6.15 -6.23
N TYR A 40 1.50 -4.97 -6.86
CA TYR A 40 0.33 -4.32 -7.44
C TYR A 40 -0.46 -5.25 -8.37
N TRP A 41 0.23 -5.90 -9.30
CA TRP A 41 -0.38 -6.73 -10.34
C TRP A 41 -1.10 -7.98 -9.82
N LYS A 42 -0.73 -8.51 -8.65
CA LYS A 42 -1.43 -9.66 -8.04
C LYS A 42 -2.74 -9.26 -7.37
N ASN A 43 -2.93 -7.96 -7.14
CA ASN A 43 -3.96 -7.44 -6.25
C ASN A 43 -4.90 -6.44 -6.94
N VAL A 44 -4.50 -5.90 -8.09
CA VAL A 44 -5.29 -4.94 -8.85
C VAL A 44 -6.59 -5.54 -9.36
N ASP A 45 -6.60 -6.83 -9.68
CA ASP A 45 -7.83 -7.55 -10.06
C ASP A 45 -8.79 -7.66 -8.88
N TYR A 46 -8.29 -7.75 -7.65
CA TYR A 46 -9.10 -7.85 -6.44
C TYR A 46 -9.58 -6.47 -5.94
N PHE A 47 -8.68 -5.50 -5.84
CA PHE A 47 -8.98 -4.18 -5.30
C PHE A 47 -9.46 -3.17 -6.35
N GLY A 48 -9.31 -3.45 -7.64
CA GLY A 48 -9.37 -2.43 -8.68
C GLY A 48 -8.14 -1.51 -8.72
N PRO A 49 -8.11 -0.54 -9.65
CA PRO A 49 -7.05 0.45 -9.72
C PRO A 49 -6.99 1.24 -8.42
N SER A 50 -5.78 1.60 -8.00
CA SER A 50 -5.64 2.46 -6.82
C SER A 50 -6.11 3.88 -7.12
N ALA A 51 -6.72 4.53 -6.13
CA ALA A 51 -7.17 5.92 -6.24
C ALA A 51 -6.55 6.82 -5.13
N ARG A 52 -6.75 8.14 -5.21
CA ARG A 52 -6.15 9.14 -4.29
C ARG A 52 -6.66 8.99 -2.86
N ASP A 53 -7.94 8.71 -2.73
CA ASP A 53 -8.69 8.35 -1.52
C ASP A 53 -8.56 6.86 -1.19
N TYR A 54 -8.31 6.02 -2.19
CA TYR A 54 -8.24 4.56 -2.08
C TYR A 54 -6.82 4.01 -2.39
N ARG A 55 -5.83 4.45 -1.61
CA ARG A 55 -4.39 4.11 -1.79
C ARG A 55 -4.00 2.75 -1.21
N TRP A 56 -4.71 1.69 -1.59
CA TRP A 56 -4.42 0.32 -1.11
C TRP A 56 -3.00 -0.13 -1.47
N CYS A 57 -2.50 0.24 -2.66
CA CYS A 57 -1.16 -0.08 -3.16
C CYS A 57 -0.04 0.41 -2.24
N CYS A 58 -0.21 1.57 -1.59
CA CYS A 58 0.74 2.07 -0.60
C CYS A 58 0.88 1.11 0.58
N LYS A 59 -0.20 0.45 0.97
CA LYS A 59 -0.18 -0.45 2.12
C LYS A 59 0.37 -1.82 1.77
N THR A 60 -0.02 -2.36 0.62
CA THR A 60 0.37 -3.69 0.17
C THR A 60 1.77 -3.72 -0.44
N CYS A 61 2.12 -2.72 -1.25
CA CYS A 61 3.38 -2.69 -2.00
C CYS A 61 4.51 -1.96 -1.28
N LYS A 62 4.20 -1.05 -0.33
CA LYS A 62 5.22 -0.23 0.34
C LYS A 62 5.32 -0.51 1.84
N LEU A 63 4.26 -0.26 2.60
CA LEU A 63 4.35 -0.30 4.07
C LEU A 63 4.50 -1.72 4.64
N GLY A 64 3.77 -2.70 4.08
CA GLY A 64 3.91 -4.10 4.45
C GLY A 64 5.33 -4.64 4.23
N PRO A 65 5.89 -4.52 3.00
CA PRO A 65 7.27 -4.90 2.72
C PRO A 65 8.30 -4.12 3.55
N THR A 66 8.06 -2.83 3.84
CA THR A 66 8.94 -2.07 4.75
C THR A 66 8.98 -2.71 6.14
N SER A 67 7.82 -3.09 6.68
CA SER A 67 7.72 -3.69 8.02
C SER A 67 8.49 -5.01 8.08
N LEU A 68 8.31 -5.87 7.08
CA LEU A 68 9.03 -7.14 7.00
C LEU A 68 10.53 -6.96 6.81
N LEU A 69 10.96 -5.97 6.02
CA LEU A 69 12.39 -5.70 5.82
C LEU A 69 13.05 -5.26 7.13
N ILE A 70 12.35 -4.43 7.92
CA ILE A 70 12.86 -3.97 9.20
C ILE A 70 12.97 -5.15 10.17
N GLU A 71 11.91 -5.92 10.32
CA GLU A 71 11.85 -7.09 11.22
C GLU A 71 12.95 -8.12 10.92
N GLU A 72 13.22 -8.41 9.65
CA GLU A 72 14.22 -9.42 9.27
C GLU A 72 15.68 -8.97 9.44
N ASN A 73 15.95 -7.65 9.53
CA ASN A 73 17.31 -7.11 9.48
C ASN A 73 17.70 -6.29 10.71
N TYR A 74 16.75 -5.87 11.56
CA TYR A 74 17.02 -4.98 12.69
C TYR A 74 16.18 -5.32 13.93
N ASP A 75 16.82 -5.95 14.92
CA ASP A 75 16.16 -6.45 16.14
C ASP A 75 15.56 -5.32 17.01
N ASP A 76 16.22 -4.16 17.08
CA ASP A 76 15.82 -3.03 17.93
C ASP A 76 15.00 -1.95 17.17
N GLY A 77 14.56 -2.26 15.96
CA GLY A 77 13.94 -1.29 15.04
C GLY A 77 14.96 -0.35 14.39
N VAL A 78 14.47 0.73 13.78
CA VAL A 78 15.29 1.64 12.96
C VAL A 78 14.97 3.11 13.18
N LEU A 79 16.01 3.95 13.16
CA LEU A 79 15.91 5.38 12.86
C LEU A 79 16.14 5.57 11.35
N SER A 80 15.07 5.87 10.61
CA SER A 80 15.09 6.04 9.17
C SER A 80 15.25 7.51 8.78
N PHE A 81 16.33 7.84 8.08
CA PHE A 81 16.52 9.17 7.49
C PHE A 81 15.85 9.25 6.12
N ILE A 82 14.87 10.14 5.96
CA ILE A 82 14.14 10.32 4.71
C ILE A 82 14.17 11.77 4.23
N GLY A 83 14.04 11.96 2.91
CA GLY A 83 14.07 13.29 2.27
C GLY A 83 12.75 14.06 2.32
N GLN A 84 11.88 13.85 3.31
CA GLN A 84 10.61 14.57 3.41
C GLN A 84 10.84 16.06 3.69
N ARG A 85 10.09 16.96 3.05
CA ARG A 85 10.25 18.41 3.25
C ARG A 85 8.91 19.03 3.62
N ARG A 86 8.95 20.06 4.47
CA ARG A 86 7.75 20.74 4.97
C ARG A 86 6.93 21.41 3.86
N TYR A 87 7.59 21.80 2.78
CA TYR A 87 6.99 22.54 1.67
C TYR A 87 6.33 21.62 0.62
N GLU A 88 6.30 20.30 0.83
CA GLU A 88 5.70 19.36 -0.12
C GLU A 88 4.20 19.15 0.10
N SER A 89 3.68 19.42 1.31
CA SER A 89 2.24 19.43 1.59
C SER A 89 1.96 20.09 2.94
N HIS A 90 0.71 20.52 3.15
CA HIS A 90 0.28 21.05 4.44
C HIS A 90 0.44 20.04 5.59
N GLN A 91 0.20 18.75 5.32
CA GLN A 91 0.41 17.68 6.30
C GLN A 91 1.89 17.58 6.72
N ARG A 92 2.81 17.63 5.75
CA ARG A 92 4.26 17.55 6.01
C ARG A 92 4.78 18.76 6.77
N MET A 93 4.15 19.93 6.60
CA MET A 93 4.46 21.13 7.38
C MET A 93 4.23 20.93 8.88
N ASN A 94 3.18 20.19 9.25
CA ASN A 94 2.76 20.04 10.64
C ASN A 94 3.35 18.80 11.35
N GLN A 95 4.03 17.90 10.61
CA GLN A 95 4.52 16.61 11.14
C GLN A 95 5.80 16.71 11.97
N GLY A 96 6.51 17.86 11.94
CA GLY A 96 7.83 18.02 12.56
C GLY A 96 8.95 17.33 11.77
N SER A 97 10.18 17.37 12.30
CA SER A 97 11.36 16.74 11.68
C SER A 97 11.58 15.29 12.08
N THR A 98 10.90 14.80 13.13
CA THR A 98 10.97 13.41 13.60
C THR A 98 9.57 12.92 13.99
N TRP A 99 9.20 11.70 13.59
CA TRP A 99 7.87 11.13 13.90
C TRP A 99 7.88 9.59 13.86
N ASP A 100 6.94 8.98 14.58
CA ASP A 100 6.67 7.54 14.53
C ASP A 100 5.73 7.19 13.37
N ASN A 101 5.99 6.07 12.68
CA ASN A 101 5.12 5.58 11.61
C ASN A 101 4.09 4.57 12.15
N PRO A 102 2.79 4.90 12.21
CA PRO A 102 1.79 4.00 12.79
C PRO A 102 1.51 2.74 11.97
N TRP A 103 2.00 2.68 10.72
CA TRP A 103 1.83 1.52 9.84
C TRP A 103 3.04 0.59 9.81
N VAL A 104 4.19 1.05 10.28
CA VAL A 104 5.46 0.32 10.24
C VAL A 104 6.02 0.31 11.67
N PRO A 105 5.68 -0.72 12.48
CA PRO A 105 6.20 -0.86 13.84
C PRO A 105 7.73 -0.87 13.85
N GLY A 106 8.33 -0.34 14.93
CA GLY A 106 9.78 -0.28 15.08
C GLY A 106 10.47 0.78 14.20
N GLN A 107 9.74 1.60 13.45
CA GLN A 107 10.31 2.68 12.63
C GLN A 107 10.05 4.07 13.24
N VAL A 108 11.14 4.74 13.61
CA VAL A 108 11.17 6.20 13.84
C VAL A 108 11.71 6.85 12.57
N SER A 109 11.01 7.83 12.04
CA SER A 109 11.46 8.58 10.85
C SER A 109 12.04 9.93 11.24
N ALA A 110 13.08 10.36 10.54
CA ALA A 110 13.70 11.68 10.68
C ALA A 110 13.95 12.30 9.30
N SER A 111 13.73 13.62 9.18
CA SER A 111 14.09 14.39 7.99
C SER A 111 15.14 15.46 8.29
N PRO A 112 16.40 15.26 7.88
CA PRO A 112 17.46 16.27 8.01
C PRO A 112 17.24 17.51 7.15
N ILE A 113 16.46 17.39 6.07
CA ILE A 113 16.22 18.46 5.09
C ILE A 113 14.80 19.04 5.21
N GLN A 114 14.17 18.92 6.38
CA GLN A 114 12.78 19.31 6.61
C GLN A 114 12.46 20.76 6.15
N ASP A 115 13.39 21.70 6.36
CA ASP A 115 13.25 23.11 5.98
C ASP A 115 13.86 23.46 4.60
N TRP A 116 14.21 22.46 3.79
CA TRP A 116 14.73 22.69 2.44
C TRP A 116 13.59 22.85 1.43
N THR A 117 13.69 23.85 0.56
CA THR A 117 12.83 24.00 -0.61
C THR A 117 13.33 23.10 -1.75
N ALA A 118 12.55 22.94 -2.82
CA ALA A 118 13.01 22.16 -3.98
C ALA A 118 14.26 22.80 -4.60
N LEU A 119 14.31 24.14 -4.61
CA LEU A 119 15.46 24.91 -5.07
C LEU A 119 16.72 24.61 -4.25
N HIS A 120 16.63 24.54 -2.92
CA HIS A 120 17.78 24.17 -2.08
C HIS A 120 18.33 22.79 -2.43
N VAL A 121 17.45 21.81 -2.68
CA VAL A 121 17.85 20.45 -3.08
C VAL A 121 18.61 20.49 -4.41
N TRP A 122 18.04 21.14 -5.44
CA TRP A 122 18.68 21.23 -6.76
C TRP A 122 20.03 21.96 -6.73
N LEU A 123 20.11 23.10 -6.03
CA LEU A 123 21.37 23.81 -5.87
C LEU A 123 22.43 22.95 -5.17
N TYR A 124 22.01 22.14 -4.20
CA TYR A 124 22.91 21.22 -3.54
C TYR A 124 23.41 20.11 -4.48
N LEU A 125 22.50 19.47 -5.23
CA LEU A 125 22.87 18.46 -6.23
C LEU A 125 23.88 19.02 -7.24
N PHE A 126 23.64 20.21 -7.78
CA PHE A 126 24.56 20.88 -8.69
C PHE A 126 25.90 21.21 -8.03
N SER A 127 25.89 21.71 -6.79
CA SER A 127 27.12 22.02 -6.05
C SER A 127 27.98 20.80 -5.74
N LYS A 128 27.36 19.61 -5.72
CA LYS A 128 27.98 18.33 -5.40
C LYS A 128 28.25 17.46 -6.62
N ASP A 129 27.89 17.92 -7.81
CA ASP A 129 27.94 17.11 -9.03
C ASP A 129 27.29 15.73 -8.81
N ALA A 130 26.12 15.75 -8.16
CA ALA A 130 25.39 14.56 -7.77
C ALA A 130 24.44 14.15 -8.91
N ASP A 131 24.39 12.85 -9.18
CA ASP A 131 23.47 12.27 -10.15
C ASP A 131 22.01 12.38 -9.66
N TRP A 132 21.08 12.48 -10.60
CA TRP A 132 19.64 12.37 -10.36
C TRP A 132 19.01 11.36 -11.32
N ASN A 133 17.73 11.09 -11.11
CA ASN A 133 16.94 10.27 -12.01
C ASN A 133 16.54 11.08 -13.25
N GLU A 134 16.79 10.55 -14.44
CA GLU A 134 16.60 11.23 -15.73
C GLU A 134 15.16 11.68 -16.00
N TRP A 135 14.15 11.08 -15.36
CA TRP A 135 12.76 11.53 -15.53
C TRP A 135 12.54 12.96 -15.01
N TYR A 136 13.40 13.47 -14.11
CA TYR A 136 13.38 14.89 -13.73
C TYR A 136 13.68 15.82 -14.92
N GLU A 137 14.49 15.37 -15.88
CA GLU A 137 14.81 16.14 -17.10
C GLU A 137 13.64 16.16 -18.09
N LYS A 138 12.71 15.21 -17.94
CA LYS A 138 11.49 15.09 -18.73
C LYS A 138 10.30 15.88 -18.15
N GLY A 139 10.54 16.67 -17.10
CA GLY A 139 9.55 17.58 -16.51
C GLY A 139 8.77 17.02 -15.31
N PHE A 140 9.16 15.86 -14.78
CA PHE A 140 8.53 15.30 -13.59
C PHE A 140 8.93 16.08 -12.33
N GLU A 141 7.98 16.46 -11.49
CA GLU A 141 8.28 17.11 -10.20
C GLU A 141 8.60 16.08 -9.12
N ARG A 142 7.95 14.92 -9.18
CA ARG A 142 8.17 13.81 -8.25
C ARG A 142 8.10 12.49 -8.97
N ILE A 143 9.16 11.71 -8.84
CA ILE A 143 9.20 10.35 -9.36
C ILE A 143 8.76 9.39 -8.24
N GLY A 144 7.84 8.49 -8.58
CA GLY A 144 7.37 7.43 -7.70
C GLY A 144 6.84 6.29 -8.54
N CYS A 145 5.87 5.55 -8.01
CA CYS A 145 5.23 4.48 -8.75
C CYS A 145 4.53 5.04 -10.00
N TRP A 146 4.74 4.44 -11.18
CA TRP A 146 4.28 5.01 -12.44
C TRP A 146 2.76 4.89 -12.66
N VAL A 147 2.06 4.02 -11.91
CA VAL A 147 0.58 3.93 -11.87
C VAL A 147 -0.07 4.82 -10.79
N CYS A 148 0.68 5.74 -10.18
CA CYS A 148 0.21 6.45 -8.99
C CYS A 148 -0.98 7.39 -9.29
N PRO A 149 -2.13 7.24 -8.62
CA PRO A 149 -3.28 8.12 -8.82
C PRO A 149 -3.03 9.55 -8.31
N ALA A 150 -1.99 9.76 -7.51
CA ALA A 150 -1.62 11.08 -7.03
C ALA A 150 -0.74 11.88 -8.01
N SER A 151 -0.26 11.26 -9.10
CA SER A 151 0.51 11.94 -10.14
C SER A 151 -0.34 12.97 -10.88
N ASP A 152 0.33 13.96 -11.47
CA ASP A 152 -0.31 14.92 -12.36
C ASP A 152 -0.77 14.22 -13.65
N LEU A 153 -1.84 14.71 -14.28
CA LEU A 153 -2.30 14.11 -15.55
C LEU A 153 -1.27 14.30 -16.66
N ALA A 154 -0.58 15.45 -16.71
CA ALA A 154 0.44 15.69 -17.71
C ALA A 154 1.64 14.73 -17.56
N GLU A 155 2.02 14.40 -16.32
CA GLU A 155 3.06 13.39 -16.05
C GLU A 155 2.60 11.99 -16.47
N LEU A 156 1.33 11.64 -16.25
CA LEU A 156 0.76 10.36 -16.70
C LEU A 156 0.67 10.28 -18.22
N ASP A 157 0.26 11.36 -18.89
CA ASP A 157 0.24 11.43 -20.36
C ASP A 157 1.66 11.31 -20.93
N LYS A 158 2.65 11.91 -20.28
CA LYS A 158 4.06 11.73 -20.63
C LYS A 158 4.53 10.29 -20.48
N LEU A 159 4.06 9.58 -19.45
CA LEU A 159 4.34 8.15 -19.28
C LEU A 159 3.70 7.31 -20.39
N LYS A 160 2.45 7.60 -20.80
CA LYS A 160 1.81 6.90 -21.94
C LYS A 160 2.63 7.02 -23.21
N GLU A 161 3.21 8.19 -23.47
CA GLU A 161 4.01 8.45 -24.67
C GLU A 161 5.38 7.76 -24.65
N GLU A 162 6.03 7.69 -23.48
CA GLU A 162 7.45 7.32 -23.39
C GLU A 162 7.73 6.00 -22.67
N PHE A 163 6.73 5.38 -22.02
CA PHE A 163 6.91 4.17 -21.23
C PHE A 163 5.90 3.09 -21.65
N GLN A 164 6.38 2.12 -22.42
CA GLN A 164 5.54 1.10 -23.06
C GLN A 164 4.70 0.30 -22.05
N GLU A 165 5.24 -0.03 -20.88
CA GLU A 165 4.54 -0.79 -19.86
C GLU A 165 3.33 -0.04 -19.27
N TYR A 166 3.17 1.26 -19.56
CA TYR A 166 1.96 1.99 -19.20
C TYR A 166 0.70 1.42 -19.89
N GLU A 167 0.83 0.84 -21.09
CA GLU A 167 -0.27 0.17 -21.82
C GLU A 167 -0.96 -0.89 -20.94
N ARG A 168 -0.19 -1.65 -20.16
CA ARG A 168 -0.72 -2.67 -19.24
C ARG A 168 -1.63 -2.06 -18.17
N PHE A 169 -1.36 -0.84 -17.74
CA PHE A 169 -2.22 -0.15 -16.78
C PHE A 169 -3.48 0.40 -17.44
N GLU A 170 -3.40 0.83 -18.70
CA GLU A 170 -4.58 1.21 -19.48
C GLU A 170 -5.55 0.03 -19.65
N GLU A 171 -5.04 -1.17 -19.94
CA GLU A 171 -5.86 -2.40 -19.99
C GLU A 171 -6.60 -2.67 -18.66
N VAL A 172 -5.96 -2.40 -17.52
CA VAL A 172 -6.60 -2.51 -16.19
C VAL A 172 -7.73 -1.50 -16.06
N LEU A 173 -7.51 -0.25 -16.46
CA LEU A 173 -8.52 0.80 -16.37
C LEU A 173 -9.72 0.49 -17.28
N GLU A 174 -9.46 0.06 -18.52
CA GLU A 174 -10.50 -0.34 -19.49
C GLU A 174 -11.30 -1.55 -19.00
N GLY A 175 -10.61 -2.57 -18.49
CA GLY A 175 -11.25 -3.75 -17.90
C GLY A 175 -12.14 -3.39 -16.71
N TYR A 176 -11.65 -2.53 -15.83
CA TYR A 176 -12.41 -2.03 -14.68
C TYR A 176 -13.63 -1.22 -15.13
N ALA A 177 -13.44 -0.28 -16.08
CA ALA A 177 -14.50 0.56 -16.60
C ALA A 177 -15.62 -0.27 -17.22
N LYS A 178 -15.27 -1.20 -18.11
CA LYS A 178 -16.22 -2.13 -18.74
C LYS A 178 -16.99 -2.96 -17.73
N MET A 179 -16.33 -3.48 -16.70
CA MET A 179 -16.99 -4.27 -15.66
C MET A 179 -17.98 -3.43 -14.84
N LYS A 180 -17.69 -2.14 -14.67
CA LYS A 180 -18.52 -1.19 -13.91
C LYS A 180 -19.57 -0.45 -14.74
N GLY A 181 -19.63 -0.70 -16.06
CA GLY A 181 -20.50 0.07 -16.95
C GLY A 181 -20.09 1.55 -17.05
N LEU A 182 -18.82 1.87 -16.76
CA LEU A 182 -18.28 3.22 -16.87
C LEU A 182 -17.88 3.50 -18.32
N SER A 183 -18.13 4.73 -18.78
CA SER A 183 -17.73 5.17 -20.11
C SER A 183 -16.21 5.39 -20.21
N GLU A 184 -15.68 5.41 -21.42
CA GLU A 184 -14.27 5.76 -21.70
C GLU A 184 -13.89 7.13 -21.10
N ARG A 185 -14.87 8.02 -20.97
CA ARG A 185 -14.70 9.35 -20.38
C ARG A 185 -14.18 9.31 -18.94
N TRP A 186 -14.50 8.26 -18.18
CA TRP A 186 -13.96 8.04 -16.82
C TRP A 186 -12.43 7.91 -16.82
N ILE A 187 -11.87 7.27 -17.85
CA ILE A 187 -10.42 7.12 -18.03
C ILE A 187 -9.82 8.43 -18.54
N GLU A 188 -10.40 9.02 -19.59
CA GLU A 188 -9.91 10.26 -20.23
C GLU A 188 -9.81 11.43 -19.25
N LEU A 189 -10.84 11.61 -18.41
CA LEU A 189 -10.87 12.67 -17.40
C LEU A 189 -10.00 12.35 -16.17
N GLY A 190 -9.41 11.14 -16.12
CA GLY A 190 -8.63 10.67 -14.99
C GLY A 190 -9.45 10.49 -13.71
N LEU A 191 -10.76 10.20 -13.84
CA LEU A 191 -11.68 10.03 -12.71
C LEU A 191 -11.41 8.73 -11.93
N TRP A 192 -10.75 7.76 -12.55
CA TRP A 192 -10.23 6.55 -11.88
C TRP A 192 -9.33 6.85 -10.68
N ARG A 193 -8.79 8.07 -10.59
CA ARG A 193 -7.99 8.54 -9.46
C ARG A 193 -8.84 8.84 -8.22
N TRP A 194 -10.15 8.58 -8.24
CA TRP A 194 -11.04 8.64 -7.08
C TRP A 194 -11.95 7.42 -7.03
N LEU A 195 -12.13 6.86 -5.84
CA LEU A 195 -13.18 5.86 -5.61
C LEU A 195 -14.53 6.55 -5.40
N ASP A 196 -14.55 7.59 -4.57
CA ASP A 196 -15.69 8.50 -4.45
C ASP A 196 -15.39 9.75 -5.28
N ILE A 197 -16.00 9.86 -6.46
CA ILE A 197 -15.76 10.99 -7.37
C ILE A 197 -16.28 12.28 -6.68
N PRO A 198 -15.49 13.37 -6.63
CA PRO A 198 -15.98 14.62 -6.08
C PRO A 198 -17.22 15.13 -6.82
N GLU A 199 -18.25 15.59 -6.10
CA GLU A 199 -19.54 16.04 -6.68
C GLU A 199 -19.37 16.99 -7.88
N ASN A 200 -18.41 17.93 -7.79
CA ASN A 200 -18.12 18.90 -8.85
C ASN A 200 -17.49 18.29 -10.13
N MET A 201 -17.12 17.01 -10.09
CA MET A 201 -16.56 16.24 -11.20
C MET A 201 -17.56 15.18 -11.71
N GLU A 202 -18.56 14.80 -10.91
CA GLU A 202 -19.63 13.88 -11.32
C GLU A 202 -20.44 14.45 -12.48
N GLU A 203 -20.64 15.78 -12.51
CA GLU A 203 -21.29 16.49 -13.62
C GLU A 203 -20.61 16.29 -14.99
N LEU A 204 -19.35 15.80 -15.00
CA LEU A 204 -18.60 15.52 -16.22
C LEU A 204 -18.87 14.13 -16.80
N LEU A 205 -19.55 13.25 -16.04
CA LEU A 205 -20.04 11.96 -16.52
C LEU A 205 -21.41 12.20 -17.15
N GLU A 206 -21.49 12.19 -18.49
CA GLU A 206 -22.75 12.52 -19.18
C GLU A 206 -23.87 11.47 -19.06
N GLU A 207 -23.64 10.28 -18.49
CA GLU A 207 -24.72 9.36 -18.09
C GLU A 207 -24.31 8.60 -16.82
N ASP A 208 -25.30 8.39 -15.93
CA ASP A 208 -25.18 7.72 -14.65
C ASP A 208 -24.56 6.32 -14.83
N PRO A 209 -23.43 5.98 -14.19
CA PRO A 209 -23.08 4.58 -14.06
C PRO A 209 -24.20 3.89 -13.25
N GLU A 210 -24.74 2.79 -13.79
CA GLU A 210 -25.48 1.85 -12.95
C GLU A 210 -24.55 1.41 -11.83
N VAL A 211 -24.78 1.95 -10.63
CA VAL A 211 -24.11 1.49 -9.42
C VAL A 211 -24.59 0.06 -9.20
N VAL A 212 -23.80 -0.91 -9.69
CA VAL A 212 -24.03 -2.32 -9.38
C VAL A 212 -23.81 -2.49 -7.88
N GLU A 213 -24.91 -2.53 -7.15
CA GLU A 213 -24.93 -2.78 -5.72
C GLU A 213 -24.34 -4.16 -5.48
N TYR A 214 -23.21 -4.21 -4.78
CA TYR A 214 -22.56 -5.47 -4.45
C TYR A 214 -23.41 -6.23 -3.44
N LEU A 215 -23.86 -7.43 -3.83
CA LEU A 215 -24.49 -8.39 -2.94
C LEU A 215 -23.53 -8.73 -1.79
N GLN A 216 -23.73 -8.11 -0.64
CA GLN A 216 -23.21 -8.65 0.61
C GLN A 216 -24.07 -9.84 0.97
N VAL A 217 -23.51 -11.05 0.80
CA VAL A 217 -24.11 -12.22 1.44
C VAL A 217 -23.80 -12.08 2.92
N GLU A 218 -24.79 -11.62 3.70
CA GLU A 218 -24.72 -11.67 5.15
C GLU A 218 -24.64 -13.14 5.58
N LYS A 219 -23.46 -13.57 6.02
CA LYS A 219 -23.30 -14.83 6.75
C LYS A 219 -23.68 -14.59 8.21
N SER A 220 -24.25 -15.61 8.86
CA SER A 220 -24.48 -15.53 10.30
C SER A 220 -23.14 -15.47 11.05
N ILE A 221 -23.14 -14.97 12.28
CA ILE A 221 -21.93 -14.93 13.10
C ILE A 221 -21.43 -16.36 13.34
N GLU A 222 -22.36 -17.29 13.55
CA GLU A 222 -22.12 -18.72 13.70
C GLU A 222 -21.34 -19.26 12.49
N ASP A 223 -21.78 -18.98 11.26
CA ASP A 223 -21.07 -19.41 10.04
C ASP A 223 -19.65 -18.80 9.95
N MET A 224 -19.47 -17.55 10.39
CA MET A 224 -18.16 -16.89 10.39
C MET A 224 -17.19 -17.57 11.36
N LEU A 225 -17.69 -17.96 12.54
CA LEU A 225 -16.95 -18.62 13.62
C LEU A 225 -16.61 -20.09 13.32
N GLU A 226 -17.37 -20.74 12.44
CA GLU A 226 -17.06 -22.09 11.95
C GLU A 226 -15.97 -22.10 10.87
N HIS A 227 -15.76 -20.97 10.18
CA HIS A 227 -14.79 -20.90 9.10
C HIS A 227 -13.33 -20.96 9.63
N GLU A 228 -12.57 -21.94 9.15
CA GLU A 228 -11.21 -22.25 9.62
C GLU A 228 -10.28 -21.03 9.65
N ARG A 229 -10.23 -20.26 8.56
CA ARG A 229 -9.37 -19.04 8.48
C ARG A 229 -9.77 -17.97 9.52
N THR A 230 -11.06 -17.86 9.86
CA THR A 230 -11.53 -16.95 10.92
C THR A 230 -11.07 -17.45 12.27
N ARG A 231 -11.30 -18.74 12.57
CA ARG A 231 -10.88 -19.38 13.82
C ARG A 231 -9.39 -19.21 14.07
N ASN A 232 -8.59 -19.44 13.04
CA ASN A 232 -7.15 -19.21 13.11
C ASN A 232 -6.78 -17.77 13.50
N LEU A 233 -7.48 -16.73 13.00
CA LEU A 233 -7.20 -15.35 13.42
C LEU A 233 -7.77 -15.02 14.81
N LEU A 234 -8.84 -15.68 15.24
CA LEU A 234 -9.38 -15.53 16.60
C LEU A 234 -8.37 -16.00 17.66
N ASN A 235 -7.46 -16.93 17.32
CA ASN A 235 -6.33 -17.30 18.17
C ASN A 235 -5.41 -16.12 18.53
N ALA A 236 -5.49 -14.97 17.85
CA ALA A 236 -4.75 -13.77 18.25
C ALA A 236 -5.35 -13.06 19.49
N LEU A 237 -6.61 -13.34 19.83
CA LEU A 237 -7.35 -12.72 20.95
C LEU A 237 -7.45 -13.64 22.16
N CYS A 238 -7.63 -14.94 21.93
CA CYS A 238 -7.88 -15.94 22.96
C CYS A 238 -7.58 -17.34 22.41
N ASP A 239 -7.45 -18.34 23.28
CA ASP A 239 -7.43 -19.73 22.82
C ASP A 239 -8.84 -20.15 22.40
N VAL A 240 -9.01 -20.43 21.12
CA VAL A 240 -10.31 -20.69 20.50
C VAL A 240 -10.88 -22.06 20.91
N GLU A 241 -10.05 -22.96 21.44
CA GLU A 241 -10.52 -24.25 21.98
C GLU A 241 -11.21 -24.11 23.34
N ASP A 242 -10.84 -23.10 24.13
CA ASP A 242 -11.32 -22.89 25.50
C ASP A 242 -12.36 -21.76 25.66
N THR A 243 -12.71 -21.07 24.57
CA THR A 243 -13.50 -19.83 24.64
C THR A 243 -14.98 -20.00 24.29
N LEU A 244 -15.86 -19.39 25.09
CA LEU A 244 -17.27 -19.15 24.75
C LEU A 244 -17.36 -17.95 23.80
N PHE A 245 -17.65 -18.19 22.52
CA PHE A 245 -17.73 -17.15 21.48
C PHE A 245 -18.79 -16.06 21.73
N GLU A 246 -19.68 -16.27 22.70
CA GLU A 246 -20.73 -15.31 23.11
C GLU A 246 -20.16 -14.02 23.72
N GLU A 247 -18.90 -14.03 24.18
CA GLU A 247 -18.23 -12.87 24.79
C GLU A 247 -17.50 -11.97 23.80
N LEU A 248 -17.37 -12.39 22.53
CA LEU A 248 -16.67 -11.63 21.50
C LEU A 248 -17.57 -10.58 20.86
N ASP A 249 -17.01 -9.39 20.64
CA ASP A 249 -17.70 -8.31 19.95
C ASP A 249 -18.03 -8.69 18.49
N ARG A 250 -19.28 -8.42 18.08
CA ARG A 250 -19.75 -8.79 16.74
C ARG A 250 -18.98 -8.07 15.63
N ASP A 251 -18.70 -6.78 15.82
CA ASP A 251 -17.96 -6.01 14.82
C ASP A 251 -16.53 -6.51 14.69
N GLU A 252 -15.89 -6.90 15.79
CA GLU A 252 -14.59 -7.57 15.81
C GLU A 252 -14.60 -8.90 15.03
N ILE A 253 -15.61 -9.76 15.23
CA ILE A 253 -15.74 -11.04 14.49
C ILE A 253 -15.88 -10.77 12.98
N VAL A 254 -16.78 -9.86 12.58
CA VAL A 254 -16.99 -9.51 11.17
C VAL A 254 -15.70 -8.96 10.56
N ARG A 255 -14.99 -8.12 11.31
CA ARG A 255 -13.71 -7.54 10.89
C ARG A 255 -12.63 -8.60 10.69
N LEU A 256 -12.51 -9.55 11.62
CA LEU A 256 -11.56 -10.66 11.55
C LEU A 256 -11.90 -11.62 10.42
N HIS A 257 -13.18 -11.94 10.24
CA HIS A 257 -13.65 -12.76 9.14
C HIS A 257 -13.28 -12.13 7.78
N LYS A 258 -13.56 -10.83 7.61
CA LYS A 258 -13.16 -10.08 6.41
C LYS A 258 -11.65 -10.10 6.20
N LYS A 259 -10.86 -9.90 7.26
CA LYS A 259 -9.40 -9.98 7.22
C LYS A 259 -8.89 -11.36 6.82
N ALA A 260 -9.52 -12.42 7.32
CA ALA A 260 -9.13 -13.80 7.09
C ALA A 260 -9.38 -14.22 5.64
N LEU A 261 -10.60 -14.00 5.14
CA LEU A 261 -11.00 -14.46 3.82
C LEU A 261 -10.30 -13.71 2.69
N ASN A 262 -10.12 -12.41 2.88
CA ASN A 262 -9.62 -11.52 1.83
C ASN A 262 -8.14 -11.19 2.02
N CYS A 263 -7.40 -12.04 2.74
CA CYS A 263 -5.99 -11.81 2.99
C CYS A 263 -5.19 -11.78 1.69
N VAL A 264 -4.45 -10.70 1.47
CA VAL A 264 -3.56 -10.51 0.33
C VAL A 264 -2.09 -10.69 0.67
N GLU A 265 -1.77 -11.33 1.80
CA GLU A 265 -0.39 -11.61 2.23
C GLU A 265 0.57 -10.40 2.27
N CYS A 266 0.04 -9.20 2.54
CA CYS A 266 0.82 -7.95 2.50
C CYS A 266 1.95 -7.83 3.54
N GLY A 267 2.01 -8.69 4.56
CA GLY A 267 3.06 -8.66 5.58
C GLY A 267 2.83 -7.73 6.78
N VAL A 268 1.90 -6.77 6.71
CA VAL A 268 1.72 -5.74 7.76
C VAL A 268 1.46 -6.34 9.16
N CYS A 269 0.73 -7.45 9.25
CA CYS A 269 0.45 -8.09 10.54
C CYS A 269 1.56 -9.01 11.04
N VAL A 270 2.38 -9.56 10.13
CA VAL A 270 3.55 -10.36 10.48
C VAL A 270 4.57 -9.45 11.16
N GLY A 271 4.91 -8.32 10.51
CA GLY A 271 5.81 -7.28 11.08
C GLY A 271 5.30 -6.54 12.32
N ARG A 272 4.17 -6.94 12.90
CA ARG A 272 3.69 -6.47 14.21
C ARG A 272 3.91 -7.50 15.32
N CYS A 273 4.30 -8.71 14.98
CA CYS A 273 4.34 -9.83 15.90
C CYS A 273 5.74 -9.97 16.53
N GLU A 274 5.93 -9.41 17.71
CA GLU A 274 7.18 -9.51 18.49
C GLU A 274 7.54 -10.95 18.95
N ARG A 275 6.73 -11.96 18.59
CA ARG A 275 6.92 -13.36 18.95
C ARG A 275 7.15 -14.26 17.73
N ASP A 276 7.17 -13.69 16.53
CA ASP A 276 7.26 -14.45 15.27
C ASP A 276 6.21 -15.56 15.18
N ALA A 277 5.02 -15.31 15.74
CA ALA A 277 3.92 -16.26 15.80
C ALA A 277 3.05 -16.24 14.53
N LEU A 278 3.25 -15.27 13.62
CA LEU A 278 2.46 -15.16 12.40
C LEU A 278 3.30 -15.53 11.18
N PHE A 279 2.74 -16.35 10.29
CA PHE A 279 3.37 -16.73 9.03
C PHE A 279 2.32 -16.88 7.91
N PHE A 280 2.80 -17.08 6.67
CA PHE A 280 1.93 -17.24 5.50
C PHE A 280 1.86 -18.70 5.04
N GLU A 281 0.65 -19.21 4.95
CA GLU A 281 0.28 -20.52 4.37
C GLU A 281 -1.19 -20.43 3.94
N ASP A 282 -1.42 -20.11 2.66
CA ASP A 282 -2.74 -19.76 2.10
C ASP A 282 -3.46 -18.68 2.92
N GLY A 283 -2.84 -17.50 3.02
CA GLY A 283 -3.20 -16.45 3.95
C GLY A 283 -2.42 -16.53 5.27
N ILE A 284 -2.88 -15.80 6.27
CA ILE A 284 -2.18 -15.68 7.56
C ILE A 284 -2.52 -16.88 8.44
N LYS A 285 -1.51 -17.55 9.01
CA LYS A 285 -1.63 -18.55 10.07
C LYS A 285 -0.97 -18.06 11.36
N ILE A 286 -1.47 -18.54 12.49
CA ILE A 286 -0.92 -18.27 13.84
C ILE A 286 -0.35 -19.56 14.42
N ASP A 287 0.91 -19.50 14.85
CA ASP A 287 1.57 -20.52 15.66
C ASP A 287 1.08 -20.39 17.12
N PRO A 288 0.27 -21.33 17.63
CA PRO A 288 -0.30 -21.24 18.97
C PRO A 288 0.78 -21.34 20.06
N ASP A 289 1.90 -22.03 19.81
CA ASP A 289 2.96 -22.20 20.81
C ASP A 289 3.77 -20.92 21.05
N LYS A 290 3.74 -20.00 20.07
CA LYS A 290 4.43 -18.69 20.16
C LYS A 290 3.49 -17.54 20.46
N CYS A 291 2.21 -17.67 20.12
CA CYS A 291 1.23 -16.62 20.31
C CYS A 291 0.98 -16.36 21.80
N VAL A 292 0.98 -15.08 22.19
CA VAL A 292 0.66 -14.65 23.57
C VAL A 292 -0.67 -13.90 23.65
N HIS A 293 -1.52 -14.05 22.63
CA HIS A 293 -2.86 -13.46 22.52
C HIS A 293 -2.92 -11.93 22.74
N CYS A 294 -1.86 -11.20 22.38
CA CYS A 294 -1.78 -9.75 22.63
C CYS A 294 -2.62 -8.89 21.67
N GLY A 295 -3.19 -9.47 20.61
CA GLY A 295 -4.01 -8.76 19.61
C GLY A 295 -3.30 -7.71 18.74
N LYS A 296 -2.00 -7.41 18.96
CA LYS A 296 -1.27 -6.35 18.21
C LYS A 296 -1.35 -6.52 16.68
N CYS A 297 -1.26 -7.76 16.19
CA CYS A 297 -1.35 -8.10 14.77
C CYS A 297 -2.71 -7.78 14.14
N LEU A 298 -3.75 -7.60 14.96
CA LEU A 298 -5.11 -7.25 14.56
C LEU A 298 -5.33 -5.74 14.40
N GLY A 299 -4.29 -4.91 14.45
CA GLY A 299 -4.39 -3.49 14.13
C GLY A 299 -4.85 -3.21 12.68
N LYS A 300 -4.70 -1.97 12.20
CA LYS A 300 -5.17 -1.55 10.87
C LYS A 300 -4.70 -2.51 9.76
N CYS A 301 -5.65 -3.03 8.98
CA CYS A 301 -5.42 -3.98 7.89
C CYS A 301 -5.91 -3.35 6.57
N PRO A 302 -5.12 -3.40 5.48
CA PRO A 302 -5.51 -2.78 4.22
C PRO A 302 -6.82 -3.34 3.68
N VAL A 303 -6.93 -4.67 3.69
CA VAL A 303 -8.13 -5.40 3.31
C VAL A 303 -9.34 -4.89 4.09
N VAL A 304 -9.31 -4.93 5.41
CA VAL A 304 -10.45 -4.45 6.22
C VAL A 304 -10.75 -2.96 5.99
N HIS A 305 -9.70 -2.15 5.83
CA HIS A 305 -9.84 -0.70 5.70
C HIS A 305 -10.43 -0.26 4.36
N PHE A 306 -10.22 -1.05 3.31
CA PHE A 306 -10.54 -0.71 1.92
C PHE A 306 -11.65 -1.60 1.32
N ASN A 307 -11.82 -2.84 1.79
CA ASN A 307 -12.78 -3.83 1.28
C ASN A 307 -14.26 -3.52 1.62
N SER A 308 -14.60 -2.36 2.19
CA SER A 308 -16.01 -2.02 2.43
C SER A 308 -16.77 -1.61 1.16
N ARG A 309 -16.09 -1.37 0.03
CA ARG A 309 -16.70 -0.76 -1.17
C ARG A 309 -16.33 -1.36 -2.52
N VAL A 310 -15.35 -2.25 -2.60
CA VAL A 310 -14.88 -2.81 -3.87
C VAL A 310 -14.84 -4.33 -3.78
N LEU A 311 -15.81 -5.01 -4.40
CA LEU A 311 -15.77 -6.45 -4.63
C LEU A 311 -15.53 -6.68 -6.13
N PHE A 312 -14.29 -6.92 -6.56
CA PHE A 312 -14.08 -7.55 -7.86
C PHE A 312 -14.17 -9.08 -7.73
N ARG A 313 -14.70 -9.70 -8.80
CA ARG A 313 -15.02 -11.12 -9.10
C ARG A 313 -14.14 -12.20 -8.41
N GLN A 314 -14.61 -13.43 -8.15
CA GLN A 314 -15.33 -14.35 -9.05
C GLN A 314 -16.02 -15.47 -8.23
N LEU A 315 -17.33 -15.69 -8.42
CA LEU A 315 -17.97 -17.00 -8.24
C LEU A 315 -18.22 -17.52 -9.66
N ASP A 316 -17.19 -18.04 -10.29
CA ASP A 316 -17.37 -18.99 -11.38
C ASP A 316 -16.74 -20.31 -10.88
N GLU A 317 -17.62 -21.32 -10.80
CA GLU A 317 -17.50 -22.72 -10.32
C GLU A 317 -17.82 -23.00 -8.84
#